data_AF-A0AAW9KGB5-F1
#
_entry.id   AF-A0AAW9KGB5-F1
#
_cell.length_a   1.000
_cell.length_b   1.000
_cell.length_c   1.000
_cell.angle_alpha   90.00
_cell.angle_beta   90.00
_cell.angle_gamma   90.00
#
_symmetry.space_group_name_H-M   'P 1'
#
loop_
_entity.id
_entity.type
_entity.pdbx_description
1 polymer ?
#
loop_
_entity_poly.entity_id
_entity_poly.type
_entity_poly.pdbx_seq_one_letter_code
_entity_poly.pdbx_strand_id
1 'polypeptide(L)'
;MVVEKYIKELKENNDIKSMKVLVREYDKQINFYKSNKILEGKRSRYVFNLLLICISIFLLFFGQVSIFIKLFYSMPLFIVSIIALILDLKVREDKFSNRKLLYKSAIYFFVLIFLMSFTIIYIFQIILFRNWKDIDYIKSIILLISFLIPIIIATVYDSPKRFLKEFANTNRKYRG
;
A
#
# COMPACT_ATOMS: atom_id res chain seq x y z
N MET A 1 27.94 -1.23 -0.57
CA MET A 1 28.89 -0.22 -1.07
C MET A 1 28.74 1.20 -0.48
N VAL A 2 27.60 1.91 -0.55
CA VAL A 2 27.51 3.28 0.03
C VAL A 2 27.62 3.28 1.57
N VAL A 3 27.05 2.27 2.23
CA VAL A 3 27.02 2.13 3.70
C VAL A 3 28.39 1.79 4.27
N GLU A 4 29.14 0.89 3.64
CA GLU A 4 30.50 0.53 4.07
C GLU A 4 31.46 1.71 3.97
N LYS A 5 31.30 2.54 2.93
CA LYS A 5 32.08 3.76 2.74
C LYS A 5 31.78 4.78 3.86
N TYR A 6 30.51 4.93 4.24
CA TYR A 6 30.08 5.81 5.33
C TYR A 6 30.50 5.31 6.71
N ILE A 7 30.49 4.00 6.95
CA ILE A 7 30.97 3.39 8.20
C ILE A 7 32.49 3.56 8.34
N LYS A 8 33.25 3.41 7.25
CA LYS A 8 34.69 3.72 7.24
C LYS A 8 34.97 5.18 7.56
N GLU A 9 34.24 6.10 6.95
CA GLU A 9 34.39 7.54 7.17
C GLU A 9 34.03 7.96 8.61
N LEU A 10 32.99 7.36 9.21
CA LEU A 10 32.68 7.57 10.63
C LEU A 10 33.76 6.99 11.55
N LYS A 11 34.34 5.85 11.18
CA LYS A 11 35.40 5.17 11.94
C LYS A 11 36.71 5.96 11.90
N GLU A 12 37.04 6.56 10.76
CA GLU A 12 38.19 7.44 10.60
C GLU A 12 38.04 8.74 11.43
N ASN A 13 36.81 9.24 11.60
CA ASN A 13 36.52 10.47 12.36
C ASN A 13 36.26 10.23 13.87
N ASN A 14 36.43 9.01 14.39
CA ASN A 14 36.18 8.65 15.79
C ASN A 14 34.78 9.06 16.33
N ASP A 15 33.77 9.20 15.47
CA ASP A 15 32.42 9.57 15.89
C ASP A 15 31.63 8.33 16.34
N ILE A 16 31.94 7.90 17.56
CA ILE A 16 31.35 6.73 18.22
C ILE A 16 29.83 6.91 18.41
N LYS A 17 29.35 8.16 18.58
CA LYS A 17 27.94 8.45 18.85
C LYS A 17 27.12 8.25 17.58
N SER A 18 27.57 8.78 16.44
CA SER A 18 26.91 8.57 15.15
C SER A 18 26.99 7.12 14.69
N MET A 19 28.12 6.43 14.94
CA MET A 19 28.22 4.98 14.72
C MET A 19 27.21 4.19 15.54
N LYS A 20 27.03 4.50 16.82
CA LYS A 20 26.02 3.85 17.68
C LYS A 20 24.59 4.09 17.19
N VAL A 21 24.27 5.29 16.71
CA VAL A 21 22.95 5.59 16.14
C VAL A 21 22.74 4.80 14.84
N LEU A 22 23.76 4.73 13.98
CA LEU A 22 23.69 4.02 12.71
C LEU A 22 23.54 2.52 12.92
N VAL A 23 24.35 1.91 13.80
CA VAL A 23 24.22 0.50 14.20
C VAL A 23 22.85 0.25 14.83
N ARG A 24 22.34 1.14 15.68
CA ARG A 24 21.00 0.99 16.30
C ARG A 24 19.86 1.06 15.28
N GLU A 25 19.93 1.94 14.30
CA GLU A 25 18.94 2.01 13.22
C GLU A 25 19.04 0.79 12.29
N TYR A 26 20.24 0.29 12.04
CA TYR A 26 20.44 -0.98 11.34
C TYR A 26 19.90 -2.16 12.14
N ASP A 27 20.15 -2.23 13.44
CA ASP A 27 19.59 -3.26 14.33
C ASP A 27 18.08 -3.17 14.40
N LYS A 28 17.48 -1.97 14.41
CA LYS A 28 16.03 -1.80 14.30
C LYS A 28 15.49 -2.33 12.98
N GLN A 29 16.16 -2.06 11.86
CA GLN A 29 15.77 -2.60 10.56
C GLN A 29 15.96 -4.13 10.51
N ILE A 30 17.10 -4.65 10.95
CA ILE A 30 17.41 -6.08 11.00
C ILE A 30 16.43 -6.80 11.95
N ASN A 31 16.10 -6.20 13.09
CA ASN A 31 15.10 -6.73 14.01
C ASN A 31 13.70 -6.64 13.41
N PHE A 32 13.33 -5.56 12.69
CA PHE A 32 12.09 -5.52 11.91
C PHE A 32 12.04 -6.64 10.86
N TYR A 33 13.16 -6.93 10.18
CA TYR A 33 13.27 -8.06 9.24
C TYR A 33 13.25 -9.43 9.93
N LYS A 34 13.87 -9.59 11.11
CA LYS A 34 13.86 -10.84 11.91
C LYS A 34 12.54 -11.07 12.67
N SER A 35 11.85 -10.01 13.07
CA SER A 35 10.55 -10.05 13.76
C SER A 35 9.37 -10.17 12.81
N ASN A 36 9.61 -10.19 11.50
CA ASN A 36 8.59 -10.35 10.46
C ASN A 36 7.93 -11.74 10.41
N LYS A 37 7.99 -12.53 11.49
CA LYS A 37 7.04 -13.63 11.72
C LYS A 37 5.57 -13.18 11.65
N ILE A 38 5.30 -11.88 11.86
CA ILE A 38 3.97 -11.25 11.66
C ILE A 38 3.56 -11.22 10.17
N LEU A 39 4.51 -11.14 9.23
CA LEU A 39 4.27 -11.20 7.78
C LEU A 39 4.20 -12.64 7.27
N GLU A 40 4.99 -13.56 7.83
CA GLU A 40 5.04 -14.97 7.40
C GLU A 40 3.70 -15.71 7.65
N GLY A 41 2.98 -15.37 8.72
CA GLY A 41 1.86 -16.17 9.23
C GLY A 41 0.47 -15.94 8.63
N LYS A 42 0.23 -14.96 7.77
CA LYS A 42 -1.17 -14.56 7.47
C LYS A 42 -1.74 -15.22 6.21
N ARG A 43 -2.16 -16.49 6.32
CA ARG A 43 -3.13 -17.12 5.38
C ARG A 43 -4.35 -16.22 5.12
N SER A 44 -4.70 -15.39 6.11
CA SER A 44 -5.81 -14.44 6.02
C SER A 44 -5.71 -13.45 4.87
N ARG A 45 -4.52 -13.02 4.43
CA ARG A 45 -4.40 -12.11 3.26
C ARG A 45 -4.81 -12.78 1.96
N TYR A 46 -4.47 -14.05 1.79
CA TYR A 46 -4.85 -14.81 0.61
C TYR A 46 -6.36 -15.04 0.55
N VAL A 47 -6.96 -15.48 1.67
CA VAL A 47 -8.41 -15.65 1.79
C VAL A 47 -9.14 -14.34 1.57
N PHE A 48 -8.60 -13.23 2.09
CA PHE A 48 -9.15 -11.90 1.90
C PHE A 48 -9.14 -11.46 0.42
N ASN A 49 -8.03 -11.63 -0.29
CA ASN A 49 -7.96 -11.31 -1.73
C ASN A 49 -8.91 -12.18 -2.56
N LEU A 50 -9.06 -13.47 -2.22
CA LEU A 50 -10.04 -14.35 -2.86
C LEU A 50 -11.49 -13.88 -2.62
N LEU A 51 -11.82 -13.50 -1.38
CA LEU A 51 -13.14 -12.94 -1.06
C LEU A 51 -13.42 -11.68 -1.87
N LEU A 52 -12.44 -10.79 -2.05
CA LEU A 52 -12.60 -9.58 -2.87
C LEU A 52 -12.83 -9.89 -4.34
N ILE A 53 -12.18 -10.92 -4.88
CA ILE A 53 -12.44 -11.42 -6.24
C ILE A 53 -13.89 -11.90 -6.35
N CYS A 54 -14.35 -12.72 -5.40
CA CYS A 54 -15.74 -13.20 -5.37
C CYS A 54 -16.75 -12.05 -5.27
N ILE A 55 -16.51 -11.06 -4.39
CA ILE A 55 -17.35 -9.86 -4.26
C ILE A 55 -17.39 -9.09 -5.58
N SER A 56 -16.25 -8.91 -6.24
CA SER A 56 -16.18 -8.19 -7.52
C SER A 56 -17.00 -8.87 -8.60
N ILE A 57 -16.97 -10.20 -8.68
CA ILE A 57 -17.78 -11.00 -9.60
C ILE A 57 -19.27 -10.87 -9.24
N PHE A 58 -19.61 -11.01 -7.96
CA PHE A 58 -20.98 -10.91 -7.47
C PHE A 58 -21.64 -9.58 -7.86
N LEU A 59 -20.90 -8.47 -7.78
CA LEU A 59 -21.41 -7.14 -8.15
C LEU A 59 -21.82 -6.99 -9.60
N LEU A 60 -21.29 -7.82 -10.50
CA LEU A 60 -21.72 -7.82 -11.91
C LEU A 60 -23.16 -8.32 -12.06
N PHE A 61 -23.59 -9.23 -11.19
CA PHE A 61 -24.92 -9.83 -11.21
C PHE A 61 -25.91 -9.12 -10.27
N PHE A 62 -25.43 -8.33 -9.31
CA PHE A 62 -26.26 -7.68 -8.31
C PHE A 62 -26.78 -6.30 -8.75
N GLY A 63 -28.07 -6.02 -8.46
CA GLY A 63 -28.70 -4.71 -8.72
C GLY A 63 -29.14 -4.46 -10.18
N GLN A 64 -30.08 -3.53 -10.35
CA GLN A 64 -30.64 -3.11 -11.66
C GLN A 64 -29.87 -1.90 -12.26
N VAL A 65 -28.55 -1.92 -12.15
CA VAL A 65 -27.67 -0.87 -12.68
C VAL A 65 -27.06 -1.34 -14.01
N SER A 66 -26.77 -0.43 -14.93
CA SER A 66 -26.10 -0.75 -16.20
C SER A 66 -24.79 -1.51 -15.98
N ILE A 67 -24.51 -2.47 -16.87
CA ILE A 67 -23.28 -3.28 -16.84
C ILE A 67 -22.02 -2.42 -16.91
N PHE A 68 -22.09 -1.27 -17.60
CA PHE A 68 -20.97 -0.34 -17.71
C PHE A 68 -20.57 0.22 -16.34
N ILE A 69 -21.54 0.68 -15.55
CA ILE A 69 -21.31 1.18 -14.20
C ILE A 69 -20.78 0.05 -13.31
N LYS A 70 -21.40 -1.13 -13.36
CA LYS A 70 -20.96 -2.30 -12.59
C LYS A 70 -19.49 -2.62 -12.86
N LEU A 71 -19.09 -2.69 -14.13
CA LEU A 71 -17.70 -2.90 -14.52
C LEU A 71 -16.79 -1.78 -14.03
N PHE A 72 -17.22 -0.52 -14.11
CA PHE A 72 -16.43 0.61 -13.65
C PHE A 72 -16.11 0.54 -12.15
N TYR A 73 -17.03 0.02 -11.33
CA TYR A 73 -16.83 -0.16 -9.90
C TYR A 73 -16.10 -1.46 -9.52
N SER A 74 -16.36 -2.56 -10.22
CA SER A 74 -15.85 -3.88 -9.83
C SER A 74 -14.55 -4.30 -10.52
N MET A 75 -14.32 -3.87 -11.76
CA MET A 75 -13.18 -4.29 -12.56
C MET A 75 -11.83 -3.83 -11.98
N PRO A 76 -11.68 -2.57 -11.49
CA PRO A 76 -10.44 -2.18 -10.83
C PRO A 76 -10.14 -3.02 -9.58
N LEU A 77 -11.15 -3.29 -8.74
CA LEU A 77 -11.00 -4.12 -7.54
C LEU A 77 -10.58 -5.55 -7.91
N PHE A 78 -11.21 -6.13 -8.94
CA PHE A 78 -10.88 -7.45 -9.46
C PHE A 78 -9.42 -7.55 -9.92
N ILE A 79 -8.99 -6.63 -10.79
CA ILE A 79 -7.63 -6.63 -11.34
C ILE A 79 -6.59 -6.45 -10.23
N VAL A 80 -6.79 -5.48 -9.34
CA VAL A 80 -5.84 -5.21 -8.25
C VAL A 80 -5.80 -6.36 -7.26
N SER A 81 -6.92 -7.02 -6.97
CA SER A 81 -6.96 -8.20 -6.09
C SER A 81 -6.16 -9.38 -6.66
N ILE A 82 -6.25 -9.62 -7.98
CA ILE A 82 -5.44 -10.65 -8.65
C ILE A 82 -3.95 -10.29 -8.59
N ILE A 83 -3.58 -9.05 -8.91
CA ILE A 83 -2.17 -8.63 -8.88
C ILE A 83 -1.62 -8.70 -7.45
N ALA A 84 -2.38 -8.26 -6.46
CA ALA A 84 -2.00 -8.35 -5.05
C ALA A 84 -1.79 -9.81 -4.61
N LEU A 85 -2.64 -10.73 -5.07
CA LEU A 85 -2.51 -12.15 -4.80
C LEU A 85 -1.25 -12.75 -5.44
N ILE A 86 -0.95 -12.40 -6.70
CA ILE A 86 0.29 -12.81 -7.38
C ILE A 86 1.52 -12.25 -6.67
N LEU A 87 1.49 -10.98 -6.26
CA LEU A 87 2.59 -10.35 -5.53
C LEU A 87 2.82 -11.01 -4.18
N ASP A 88 1.76 -11.33 -3.43
CA ASP A 88 1.88 -12.03 -2.14
C ASP A 88 2.47 -13.43 -2.30
N LEU A 89 2.10 -14.17 -3.36
CA LEU A 89 2.72 -15.46 -3.69
C LEU A 89 4.23 -15.29 -3.96
N LYS A 90 4.61 -14.32 -4.79
CA LYS A 90 6.02 -14.04 -5.09
C LYS A 90 6.82 -13.58 -3.87
N VAL A 91 6.23 -12.78 -2.97
CA VAL A 91 6.88 -12.36 -1.72
C VAL A 91 7.21 -13.59 -0.86
N ARG A 92 6.30 -14.56 -0.79
CA ARG A 92 6.46 -15.78 0.00
C ARG A 92 7.50 -16.73 -0.60
N GLU A 93 7.46 -16.94 -1.92
CA GLU A 93 8.45 -17.76 -2.63
C GLU A 93 9.87 -17.23 -2.40
N ASP A 94 10.03 -15.90 -2.42
CA ASP A 94 11.30 -15.23 -2.20
C ASP A 94 11.68 -15.08 -0.70
N LYS A 95 10.92 -15.70 0.21
CA LYS A 95 11.12 -15.62 1.67
C LYS A 95 11.32 -14.19 2.18
N PHE A 96 10.56 -13.24 1.62
CA PHE A 96 10.60 -11.83 2.01
C PHE A 96 11.98 -11.15 1.83
N SER A 97 12.86 -11.68 0.98
CA SER A 97 14.22 -11.14 0.81
C SER A 97 14.28 -9.89 -0.10
N ASN A 98 13.40 -9.81 -1.10
CA ASN A 98 13.40 -8.77 -2.11
C ASN A 98 12.62 -7.52 -1.67
N ARG A 99 13.37 -6.48 -1.27
CA ARG A 99 12.83 -5.18 -0.84
C ARG A 99 11.92 -4.51 -1.86
N LYS A 100 12.25 -4.60 -3.16
CA LYS A 100 11.45 -3.97 -4.23
C LYS A 100 10.08 -4.65 -4.34
N LEU A 101 10.04 -5.96 -4.15
CA LEU A 101 8.84 -6.78 -4.24
C LEU A 101 7.93 -6.56 -3.01
N LEU A 102 8.53 -6.45 -1.82
CA LEU A 102 7.82 -6.05 -0.59
C LEU A 102 7.20 -4.65 -0.69
N TYR A 103 7.94 -3.68 -1.20
CA TYR A 103 7.44 -2.32 -1.38
C TYR A 103 6.24 -2.27 -2.36
N LYS A 104 6.32 -3.02 -3.46
CA LYS A 104 5.20 -3.17 -4.40
C LYS A 104 3.98 -3.82 -3.73
N SER A 105 4.15 -4.91 -2.97
CA SER A 105 3.06 -5.55 -2.24
C SER A 105 2.39 -4.57 -1.25
N ALA A 106 3.17 -3.77 -0.52
CA ALA A 106 2.63 -2.75 0.38
C ALA A 106 1.81 -1.68 -0.35
N ILE A 107 2.31 -1.15 -1.48
CA ILE A 107 1.55 -0.18 -2.29
C ILE A 107 0.24 -0.80 -2.78
N TYR A 108 0.29 -2.01 -3.32
CA TYR A 108 -0.91 -2.69 -3.81
C TYR A 108 -1.92 -2.94 -2.70
N PHE A 109 -1.48 -3.23 -1.48
CA PHE A 109 -2.35 -3.33 -0.31
C PHE A 109 -3.08 -2.01 0.00
N PHE A 110 -2.39 -0.86 -0.08
CA PHE A 110 -3.04 0.45 0.08
C PHE A 110 -4.05 0.74 -1.05
N VAL A 111 -3.69 0.45 -2.30
CA VAL A 111 -4.61 0.61 -3.45
C VAL A 111 -5.84 -0.28 -3.28
N LEU A 112 -5.67 -1.49 -2.76
CA LEU A 112 -6.75 -2.45 -2.54
C LEU A 112 -7.71 -2.00 -1.43
N ILE A 113 -7.21 -1.41 -0.33
CA ILE A 113 -8.06 -0.76 0.70
C ILE A 113 -8.87 0.39 0.09
N PHE A 114 -8.23 1.20 -0.75
CA PHE A 114 -8.89 2.31 -1.44
C PHE A 114 -10.03 1.82 -2.34
N LEU A 115 -9.77 0.82 -3.17
CA LEU A 115 -10.81 0.23 -4.04
C LEU A 115 -11.91 -0.46 -3.24
N MET A 116 -11.59 -1.10 -2.12
CA MET A 116 -12.60 -1.69 -1.25
C MET A 116 -13.56 -0.62 -0.68
N SER A 117 -13.03 0.54 -0.30
CA SER A 117 -13.83 1.65 0.22
C SER A 117 -14.80 2.17 -0.84
N PHE A 118 -14.32 2.28 -2.08
CA PHE A 118 -15.12 2.64 -3.24
C PHE A 118 -16.25 1.62 -3.52
N THR A 119 -15.93 0.33 -3.46
CA THR A 119 -16.89 -0.77 -3.65
C THR A 119 -17.94 -0.83 -2.53
N ILE A 120 -17.56 -0.57 -1.27
CA ILE A 120 -18.52 -0.51 -0.15
C ILE A 120 -19.54 0.60 -0.36
N ILE A 121 -19.09 1.77 -0.81
CA ILE A 121 -19.97 2.91 -1.09
C ILE A 121 -20.93 2.57 -2.24
N TYR A 122 -20.45 1.89 -3.27
CA TYR A 122 -21.32 1.39 -4.35
C TYR A 122 -22.40 0.43 -3.85
N ILE A 123 -22.01 -0.56 -3.03
CA ILE A 123 -22.95 -1.51 -2.42
C ILE A 123 -24.00 -0.77 -1.60
N PHE A 124 -23.57 0.18 -0.76
CA PHE A 124 -24.45 1.02 0.04
C PHE A 124 -25.43 1.82 -0.83
N GLN A 125 -24.94 2.40 -1.94
CA GLN A 125 -25.77 3.14 -2.90
C GLN A 125 -26.82 2.26 -3.57
N ILE A 126 -26.46 1.06 -4.03
CA ILE A 126 -27.43 0.13 -4.63
C ILE A 126 -28.50 -0.29 -3.62
N ILE A 127 -28.11 -0.54 -2.37
CA ILE A 127 -29.03 -1.03 -1.33
C ILE A 127 -30.05 0.05 -0.96
N LEU A 128 -29.59 1.29 -0.73
CA LEU A 128 -30.44 2.37 -0.24
C LEU A 128 -31.13 3.17 -1.34
N PHE A 129 -30.49 3.36 -2.49
CA PHE A 129 -30.94 4.25 -3.55
C PHE A 129 -31.28 3.47 -4.83
N ARG A 130 -32.25 2.56 -4.72
CA ARG A 130 -32.68 1.64 -5.78
C ARG A 130 -33.13 2.32 -7.10
N ASN A 131 -33.49 3.60 -7.08
CA ASN A 131 -34.01 4.34 -8.23
C ASN A 131 -33.01 5.34 -8.85
N TRP A 132 -31.74 5.32 -8.44
CA TRP A 132 -30.74 6.19 -9.05
C TRP A 132 -30.50 5.85 -10.51
N LYS A 133 -30.30 6.88 -11.32
CA LYS A 133 -29.89 6.73 -12.72
C LYS A 133 -28.39 6.53 -12.78
N ASP A 134 -27.89 5.92 -13.85
CA ASP A 134 -26.45 5.69 -14.08
C ASP A 134 -25.61 6.97 -13.87
N ILE A 135 -26.16 8.13 -14.20
CA ILE A 135 -25.47 9.42 -14.05
C ILE A 135 -25.20 9.80 -12.59
N ASP A 136 -26.05 9.38 -11.66
CA ASP A 136 -25.93 9.67 -10.23
C ASP A 136 -24.80 8.83 -9.61
N TYR A 137 -24.65 7.60 -10.09
CA TYR A 137 -23.50 6.76 -9.78
C TYR A 137 -22.20 7.41 -10.29
N ILE A 138 -22.14 7.82 -11.57
CA ILE A 138 -20.95 8.48 -12.13
C ILE A 138 -20.58 9.75 -11.35
N LYS A 139 -21.54 10.61 -11.01
CA LYS A 139 -21.29 11.82 -10.21
C LYS A 139 -20.69 11.47 -8.85
N SER A 140 -21.21 10.44 -8.19
CA SER A 140 -20.70 9.96 -6.91
C SER A 140 -19.25 9.48 -7.01
N ILE A 141 -18.90 8.80 -8.10
CA ILE A 141 -17.52 8.36 -8.38
C ILE A 141 -16.58 9.55 -8.50
N ILE A 142 -16.95 10.52 -9.34
CA ILE A 142 -16.11 11.69 -9.61
C ILE A 142 -15.86 12.46 -8.31
N LEU A 143 -16.91 12.59 -7.49
CA LEU A 143 -16.81 13.22 -6.17
C LEU A 143 -15.92 12.40 -5.22
N LEU A 144 -16.00 11.07 -5.23
CA LEU A 144 -15.11 10.25 -4.39
C LEU A 144 -13.65 10.39 -4.79
N ILE A 145 -13.37 10.32 -6.09
CA ILE A 145 -12.02 10.43 -6.64
C ILE A 145 -11.42 11.80 -6.30
N SER A 146 -12.20 12.89 -6.38
CA SER A 146 -11.71 14.22 -6.09
C SER A 146 -11.29 14.41 -4.62
N PHE A 147 -11.99 13.79 -3.68
CA PHE A 147 -11.59 13.80 -2.26
C PHE A 147 -10.39 12.90 -1.95
N LEU A 148 -10.17 11.85 -2.75
CA LEU A 148 -9.16 10.84 -2.46
C LEU A 148 -7.81 11.08 -3.15
N ILE A 149 -7.78 11.73 -4.32
CA ILE A 149 -6.52 12.12 -5.00
C ILE A 149 -5.57 12.89 -4.06
N PRO A 150 -6.01 13.91 -3.30
CA PRO A 150 -5.15 14.64 -2.37
C PRO A 150 -4.57 13.73 -1.28
N ILE A 151 -5.36 12.77 -0.78
CA ILE A 151 -4.95 11.83 0.27
C ILE A 151 -3.88 10.87 -0.28
N ILE A 152 -4.05 10.38 -1.51
CA ILE A 152 -3.08 9.52 -2.19
C ILE A 152 -1.77 10.27 -2.44
N ILE A 153 -1.83 11.52 -2.92
CA ILE A 153 -0.62 12.34 -3.14
C ILE A 153 0.11 12.56 -1.81
N ALA A 154 -0.61 12.93 -0.75
CA ALA A 154 -0.03 13.16 0.57
C ALA A 154 0.65 11.90 1.14
N THR A 155 0.02 10.73 1.00
CA THR A 155 0.49 9.48 1.60
C THR A 155 1.54 8.75 0.77
N VAL A 156 1.35 8.66 -0.56
CA VAL A 156 2.22 7.88 -1.44
C VAL A 156 3.39 8.71 -1.98
N TYR A 157 3.18 9.99 -2.27
CA TYR A 157 4.21 10.85 -2.88
C TYR A 157 4.93 11.74 -1.87
N ASP A 158 4.19 12.40 -0.99
CA ASP A 158 4.78 13.39 -0.08
C ASP A 158 5.37 12.78 1.18
N SER A 159 4.73 11.77 1.78
CA SER A 159 5.24 11.14 3.00
C SER A 159 6.66 10.55 2.82
N PRO A 160 6.98 9.83 1.72
CA PRO A 160 8.35 9.36 1.49
C PRO A 160 9.33 10.51 1.21
N LYS A 161 8.90 11.55 0.49
CA LYS A 161 9.73 12.73 0.21
C LYS A 161 10.04 13.54 1.47
N ARG A 162 9.05 13.76 2.33
CA ARG A 162 9.21 14.44 3.62
C ARG A 162 10.11 13.65 4.55
N PHE A 163 9.91 12.35 4.65
CA PHE A 163 10.79 11.47 5.41
C PHE A 163 12.25 11.57 4.92
N LEU A 164 12.49 11.50 3.59
CA LEU A 164 13.84 11.63 3.02
C LEU A 164 14.45 13.01 3.30
N LYS A 165 13.65 14.09 3.24
CA LYS A 165 14.11 15.46 3.48
C LYS A 165 14.42 15.71 4.96
N GLU A 166 13.57 15.23 5.86
CA GLU A 166 13.81 15.28 7.31
C GLU A 166 15.01 14.43 7.70
N PHE A 167 15.16 13.23 7.13
CA PHE A 167 16.32 12.38 7.36
C PHE A 167 17.62 13.08 6.91
N ALA A 168 17.63 13.71 5.73
CA ALA A 168 18.78 14.47 5.24
C ALA A 168 19.11 15.70 6.11
N ASN A 169 18.11 16.46 6.55
CA ASN A 169 18.30 17.63 7.41
C ASN A 169 18.75 17.26 8.83
N THR A 170 18.22 16.17 9.38
CA THR A 170 18.63 15.64 10.68
C THR A 170 20.09 15.18 10.62
N ASN A 171 20.52 14.57 9.51
CA ASN A 171 21.92 14.19 9.28
C ASN A 171 22.88 15.40 9.22
N ARG A 172 22.44 16.54 8.67
CA ARG A 172 23.23 17.80 8.70
C ARG A 172 23.38 18.35 10.11
N LYS A 173 22.33 18.27 10.92
CA LYS A 173 22.33 18.78 12.30
C LYS A 173 23.22 17.99 13.26
N TYR A 174 23.50 16.71 12.96
CA TYR A 174 24.43 15.88 13.73
C TYR A 174 25.87 15.86 13.18
N ARG A 175 26.14 16.56 12.07
CA ARG A 175 27.46 16.71 11.45
C ARG A 175 28.11 18.07 11.69
N GLY A 176 27.42 19.00 12.37
CA GLY A 176 27.98 20.24 12.90
C GLY A 176 27.99 20.18 14.42
#